data_AF-A0A966D0C2-F1
#
_entry.id   AF-A0A966D0C2-F1
#
_cell.length_a   1.000
_cell.length_b   1.000
_cell.length_c   1.000
_cell.angle_alpha   90.00
_cell.angle_beta   90.00
_cell.angle_gamma   90.00
#
_symmetry.space_group_name_H-M   'P 1'
#
loop_
_entity.id
_entity.type
_entity.pdbx_description
1 polymer ?
#
loop_
_entity_poly.entity_id
_entity_poly.type
_entity_poly.pdbx_seq_one_letter_code
_entity_poly.pdbx_strand_id
1 'polypeptide(L)'
;ANWMIPGKKTPGMGGAMDLIVGAKKVILAMEHTAKGSHKILKECKLPLTAKGEVDIIITEMGVMEVTPEGLLLTELHSDFTLEEIQAATGAKLIVSEKLTKMKN
;
A
#
# COMPACT_ATOMS: atom_id res chain seq x y z
N ALA A 1 -6.99 -0.80 5.22
CA ALA A 1 -7.69 -0.19 6.39
C ALA A 1 -7.73 1.32 6.19
N ASN A 2 -8.89 1.91 5.90
CA ASN A 2 -9.00 3.36 5.62
C ASN A 2 -10.26 4.04 6.19
N TRP A 3 -11.21 3.30 6.77
CA TRP A 3 -12.51 3.87 7.12
C TRP A 3 -12.64 4.36 8.56
N MET A 4 -11.78 3.91 9.48
CA MET A 4 -11.85 4.25 10.91
C MET A 4 -10.48 4.34 11.57
N ILE A 5 -10.34 5.32 12.46
CA ILE A 5 -9.23 5.41 13.42
C ILE A 5 -9.84 5.34 14.83
N PRO A 6 -9.54 4.29 15.62
CA PRO A 6 -10.04 4.17 16.99
C PRO A 6 -9.75 5.43 17.82
N GLY A 7 -10.76 5.93 18.53
CA GLY A 7 -10.65 7.15 19.35
C GLY A 7 -10.74 8.47 18.60
N LYS A 8 -11.00 8.47 17.28
CA LYS A 8 -11.29 9.68 16.50
C LYS A 8 -12.70 9.65 15.90
N LYS A 9 -13.24 10.85 15.62
CA LYS A 9 -14.54 10.99 14.97
C LYS A 9 -14.46 10.35 13.57
N THR A 10 -15.36 9.42 13.31
CA THR A 10 -15.35 8.59 12.10
C THR A 10 -16.63 8.86 11.31
N PRO A 11 -16.57 9.19 10.00
CA PRO A 11 -17.75 9.50 9.20
C PRO A 11 -18.57 8.25 8.78
N GLY A 12 -18.13 7.04 9.17
CA GLY A 12 -18.71 5.76 8.73
C GLY A 12 -18.00 5.20 7.49
N MET A 13 -18.29 3.94 7.14
CA MET A 13 -17.62 3.24 6.03
C MET A 13 -18.06 3.69 4.62
N GLY A 14 -19.24 4.32 4.49
CA GLY A 14 -19.81 4.70 3.20
C GLY A 14 -19.91 3.51 2.23
N GLY A 15 -19.84 3.78 0.92
CA GLY A 15 -19.80 2.74 -0.13
C GLY A 15 -18.39 2.21 -0.44
N ALA A 16 -17.40 2.47 0.40
CA ALA A 16 -16.01 2.05 0.14
C ALA A 16 -15.86 0.52 0.13
N MET A 17 -16.66 -0.18 0.93
CA MET A 17 -16.64 -1.64 0.98
C MET A 17 -17.23 -2.25 -0.30
N ASP A 18 -18.36 -1.73 -0.78
CA ASP A 18 -19.01 -2.19 -2.02
C ASP A 18 -18.12 -1.98 -3.26
N LEU A 19 -17.43 -0.83 -3.33
CA LEU A 19 -16.52 -0.51 -4.43
C LEU A 19 -15.34 -1.49 -4.53
N ILE A 20 -14.79 -1.88 -3.38
CA ILE A 20 -13.60 -2.71 -3.33
C ILE A 20 -13.95 -4.17 -3.67
N VAL A 21 -14.99 -4.73 -3.06
CA VAL A 21 -15.38 -6.15 -3.26
C VAL A 21 -15.87 -6.43 -4.68
N GLY A 22 -16.45 -5.45 -5.37
CA GLY A 22 -16.96 -5.61 -6.73
C GLY A 22 -15.93 -5.35 -7.85
N ALA A 23 -14.73 -4.85 -7.51
CA ALA A 23 -13.74 -4.44 -8.49
C ALA A 23 -12.95 -5.64 -9.04
N LYS A 24 -12.66 -5.63 -10.35
CA LYS A 24 -11.74 -6.60 -10.96
C LYS A 24 -10.27 -6.35 -10.59
N LYS A 25 -9.96 -5.10 -10.23
CA LYS A 25 -8.64 -4.65 -9.86
C LYS A 25 -8.76 -3.43 -8.94
N VAL A 26 -8.11 -3.48 -7.78
CA VAL A 26 -8.10 -2.43 -6.77
C VAL A 26 -6.70 -1.85 -6.68
N ILE A 27 -6.59 -0.57 -7.00
CA ILE A 27 -5.35 0.19 -6.91
C ILE A 27 -5.45 1.16 -5.74
N LEU A 28 -4.56 0.98 -4.76
CA LEU A 28 -4.42 1.87 -3.61
C LEU A 28 -3.35 2.91 -3.90
N ALA A 29 -3.76 4.16 -4.16
CA ALA A 29 -2.86 5.30 -4.24
C ALA A 29 -2.78 5.99 -2.87
N MET A 30 -1.58 6.14 -2.31
CA MET A 30 -1.37 6.81 -1.03
C MET A 30 0.06 7.32 -0.85
N GLU A 31 0.29 8.27 0.06
CA GLU A 31 1.64 8.55 0.55
C GLU A 31 2.25 7.32 1.23
N HIS A 32 3.55 7.09 1.07
CA HIS A 32 4.26 5.91 1.56
C HIS A 32 4.31 5.85 3.09
N THR A 33 4.53 7.01 3.72
CA THR A 33 4.57 7.15 5.18
C THR A 33 3.52 8.16 5.68
N ALA A 34 3.22 8.13 6.97
CA ALA A 34 2.45 9.17 7.65
C ALA A 34 3.29 9.73 8.78
N LYS A 35 3.79 10.97 8.64
CA LYS A 35 4.62 11.64 9.67
C LYS A 35 5.79 10.75 10.11
N GLY A 36 6.48 10.11 9.16
CA GLY A 36 7.60 9.19 9.41
C GLY A 36 7.21 7.80 9.90
N SER A 37 5.92 7.52 10.13
CA SER A 37 5.45 6.18 10.49
C SER A 37 5.09 5.36 9.25
N HIS A 38 5.42 4.06 9.27
CA HIS A 38 5.06 3.14 8.20
C HIS A 38 3.53 3.00 8.05
N LYS A 39 3.05 3.11 6.81
CA LYS A 39 1.66 2.79 6.45
C LYS A 39 1.52 1.41 5.83
N ILE A 40 2.57 0.94 5.14
CA ILE A 40 2.67 -0.40 4.59
C ILE A 40 3.30 -1.29 5.65
N LEU A 41 2.53 -2.26 6.16
CA LEU A 41 2.87 -3.09 7.30
C LEU A 41 2.62 -4.57 6.97
N LYS A 42 3.33 -5.48 7.65
CA LYS A 42 3.03 -6.92 7.58
C LYS A 42 1.58 -7.23 7.94
N GLU A 43 1.06 -6.56 8.97
CA GLU A 43 -0.33 -6.67 9.40
C GLU A 43 -0.90 -5.28 9.69
N CYS A 44 -2.13 -5.02 9.22
CA CYS A 44 -2.81 -3.77 9.48
C CYS A 44 -3.13 -3.64 10.98
N LYS A 45 -2.77 -2.50 11.58
CA LYS A 45 -3.10 -2.17 12.98
C LYS A 45 -4.44 -1.48 13.15
N LEU A 46 -5.01 -0.98 12.05
CA LEU A 46 -6.30 -0.31 12.02
C LEU A 46 -7.39 -1.28 11.53
N PRO A 47 -8.67 -1.05 11.92
CA PRO A 47 -9.80 -1.83 11.43
C PRO A 47 -9.78 -1.95 9.90
N LEU A 48 -9.85 -3.18 9.41
CA LEU A 48 -9.83 -3.46 7.97
C LEU A 48 -11.07 -2.89 7.30
N THR A 49 -10.91 -2.40 6.07
CA THR A 49 -12.03 -2.02 5.18
C THR A 49 -12.51 -3.25 4.44
N ALA A 50 -11.56 -3.97 3.84
CA ALA A 50 -11.72 -5.29 3.29
C ALA A 50 -10.35 -6.01 3.38
N LYS A 51 -10.37 -7.35 3.44
CA LYS A 51 -9.16 -8.16 3.62
C LYS A 51 -8.75 -8.76 2.28
N GLY A 52 -7.50 -8.54 1.87
CA GLY A 52 -6.94 -9.17 0.67
C GLY A 52 -7.43 -8.60 -0.66
N GLU A 53 -8.11 -7.46 -0.64
CA GLU A 53 -8.73 -6.90 -1.85
C GLU A 53 -7.83 -5.91 -2.62
N VAL A 54 -6.69 -5.49 -2.07
CA VAL A 54 -5.80 -4.55 -2.78
C VAL A 54 -4.84 -5.35 -3.67
N ASP A 55 -4.83 -5.05 -4.97
CA ASP A 55 -3.92 -5.70 -5.93
C ASP A 55 -2.61 -4.91 -6.12
N ILE A 56 -2.70 -3.58 -6.16
CA ILE A 56 -1.55 -2.70 -6.41
C ILE A 56 -1.54 -1.55 -5.40
N ILE A 57 -0.37 -1.24 -4.87
CA ILE A 57 -0.10 -0.07 -4.04
C ILE A 57 0.82 0.86 -4.83
N ILE A 58 0.37 2.10 -5.04
CA ILE A 58 1.15 3.15 -5.68
C ILE A 58 1.43 4.24 -4.65
N THR A 59 2.70 4.61 -4.53
CA THR A 59 3.18 5.67 -3.65
C THR A 59 4.09 6.62 -4.40
N GLU A 60 4.47 7.72 -3.77
CA GLU A 60 5.51 8.64 -4.27
C GLU A 60 6.89 7.97 -4.41
N MET A 61 7.14 6.85 -3.71
CA MET A 61 8.43 6.18 -3.74
C MET A 61 8.48 5.01 -4.74
N GLY A 62 7.35 4.37 -5.03
CA GLY A 62 7.35 3.10 -5.77
C GLY A 62 5.96 2.52 -6.00
N VAL A 63 5.92 1.52 -6.88
CA VAL A 63 4.75 0.67 -7.17
C VAL A 63 5.02 -0.74 -6.64
N MET A 64 4.07 -1.27 -5.88
CA MET A 64 4.11 -2.62 -5.34
C MET A 64 2.87 -3.41 -5.76
N GLU A 65 3.08 -4.62 -6.26
CA GLU A 65 2.01 -5.59 -6.46
C GLU A 65 1.85 -6.45 -5.21
N VAL A 66 0.60 -6.71 -4.83
CA VAL A 66 0.27 -7.63 -3.74
C VAL A 66 0.13 -9.02 -4.33
N THR A 67 1.04 -9.92 -3.97
CA THR A 67 1.07 -11.31 -4.45
C THR A 67 0.87 -12.29 -3.30
N PRO A 68 0.58 -13.57 -3.58
CA PRO A 68 0.52 -14.60 -2.54
C PRO A 68 1.83 -14.74 -1.73
N GLU A 69 2.97 -14.39 -2.32
CA GLU A 69 4.30 -14.46 -1.68
C GLU A 69 4.62 -13.22 -0.84
N GLY A 70 3.95 -12.08 -1.09
CA GLY A 70 4.15 -10.84 -0.35
C GLY A 70 3.99 -9.60 -1.22
N LEU A 71 4.73 -8.53 -0.85
CA LEU A 71 4.71 -7.27 -1.59
C LEU A 71 5.87 -7.24 -2.58
N LEU A 72 5.57 -7.31 -3.86
CA LEU A 72 6.53 -7.28 -4.95
C LEU A 72 6.72 -5.84 -5.44
N LEU A 73 7.89 -5.25 -5.21
CA LEU A 73 8.26 -3.94 -5.76
C LEU A 73 8.54 -4.09 -7.27
N THR A 74 7.69 -3.46 -8.08
CA THR A 74 7.76 -3.53 -9.56
C THR A 74 8.28 -2.25 -10.19
N GLU A 75 8.03 -1.09 -9.55
CA GLU A 75 8.58 0.19 -10.00
C GLU A 75 9.22 0.98 -8.85
N LEU A 76 10.36 1.60 -9.13
CA LEU A 76 11.13 2.43 -8.21
C LEU A 76 11.19 3.88 -8.73
N HIS A 77 10.82 4.84 -7.90
CA HIS A 77 11.03 6.25 -8.23
C HIS A 77 12.52 6.61 -8.16
N SER A 78 13.02 7.44 -9.08
CA SER A 78 14.46 7.71 -9.23
C SER A 78 15.12 8.41 -8.04
N ASP A 79 14.32 9.07 -7.23
CA ASP A 79 14.80 9.89 -6.10
C ASP A 79 15.03 9.06 -4.83
N PHE A 80 14.72 7.76 -4.88
CA PHE A 80 14.88 6.86 -3.73
C PHE A 80 15.68 5.61 -4.11
N THR A 81 16.35 5.04 -3.11
CA THR A 81 17.03 3.75 -3.22
C THR A 81 16.13 2.60 -2.74
N LEU A 82 16.50 1.37 -3.08
CA LEU A 82 15.81 0.18 -2.57
C LEU A 82 15.87 0.11 -1.05
N GLU A 83 17.00 0.49 -0.48
CA GLU A 83 17.25 0.52 0.96
C GLU A 83 16.34 1.53 1.65
N GLU A 84 16.16 2.72 1.08
CA GLU A 84 15.29 3.77 1.62
C GLU A 84 13.82 3.34 1.62
N ILE A 85 13.35 2.72 0.53
CA ILE A 85 11.97 2.21 0.46
C ILE A 85 11.76 1.07 1.45
N GLN A 86 12.69 0.13 1.53
CA GLN A 86 12.61 -0.95 2.50
C GLN A 86 12.63 -0.40 3.94
N ALA A 87 13.42 0.63 4.23
CA ALA A 87 13.44 1.29 5.52
C ALA A 87 12.13 2.05 5.81
N ALA A 88 11.46 2.58 4.78
CA ALA A 88 10.17 3.25 4.89
C ALA A 88 8.97 2.28 4.93
N THR A 89 9.18 0.99 4.67
CA THR A 89 8.16 -0.05 4.64
C THR A 89 8.27 -0.98 5.87
N GLY A 90 7.19 -1.08 6.66
CA GLY A 90 7.11 -1.99 7.80
C GLY A 90 6.82 -3.46 7.43
N ALA A 91 7.02 -3.83 6.17
CA ALA A 91 6.93 -5.19 5.64
C ALA A 91 8.18 -5.48 4.80
N LYS A 92 8.57 -6.76 4.70
CA LYS A 92 9.66 -7.14 3.80
C LYS A 92 9.17 -7.04 2.35
N LEU A 93 9.91 -6.34 1.52
CA LEU A 93 9.65 -6.23 0.08
C LEU A 93 10.39 -7.35 -0.66
N ILE A 94 9.73 -7.88 -1.69
CA ILE A 94 10.33 -8.72 -2.71
C ILE A 94 10.68 -7.78 -3.87
N VAL A 95 11.91 -7.82 -4.37
CA VAL A 95 12.31 -6.98 -5.50
C VAL A 95 12.09 -7.76 -6.79
N SER A 96 11.36 -7.18 -7.74
CA SER A 96 11.14 -7.79 -9.05
C SER A 96 12.44 -7.91 -9.83
N GLU A 97 12.67 -9.05 -10.49
CA GLU A 97 13.76 -9.22 -11.45
C GLU A 97 13.65 -8.27 -12.65
N LYS A 98 12.44 -7.77 -12.89
CA LYS A 98 12.12 -6.81 -13.96
C LYS A 98 11.83 -5.43 -13.40
N LEU A 99 12.42 -5.07 -12.26
CA LEU A 99 12.22 -3.76 -11.64
C LEU A 99 12.49 -2.64 -12.65
N THR A 100 11.51 -1.77 -12.85
CA THR A 100 11.62 -0.60 -13.73
C THR A 100 11.64 0.70 -12.94
N LYS A 101 12.07 1.78 -13.58
CA LYS A 101 11.85 3.12 -13.04
C LYS A 101 10.40 3.52 -13.23
N MET A 102 9.83 4.20 -12.22
CA MET A 102 8.53 4.85 -12.37
C MET A 102 8.60 5.88 -13.50
N LYS A 103 7.49 6.02 -14.25
CA LYS A 103 7.37 7.02 -15.30
C LYS A 103 6.88 8.34 -14.69
N ASN A 104 7.56 9.44 -15.03
CA ASN A 104 7.15 10.80 -14.69
C ASN A 104 5.98 11.25 -15.55
#